data_AF-A0A6I1W171-F1
#
_entry.id   AF-A0A6I1W171-F1
#
_cell.length_a   1.000
_cell.length_b   1.000
_cell.length_c   1.000
_cell.angle_alpha   90.00
_cell.angle_beta   90.00
_cell.angle_gamma   90.00
#
_symmetry.space_group_name_H-M   'P 1'
#
loop_
_entity.id
_entity.type
_entity.pdbx_description
1 polymer ?
#
loop_
_entity_poly.entity_id
_entity_poly.type
_entity_poly.pdbx_seq_one_letter_code
_entity_poly.pdbx_strand_id
1 'polypeptide(L)' 'MLETQWDPRLYALRLDHPQTHPNQRTHYSLTGQALRTQSVDAGARVLLRGVAGQVVARWDSRGAEQRYDFDALLRPT' A
#
# COMPACT_ATOMS: atom_id res chain seq x y z
N MET A 1 -4.05 6.72 11.39
CA MET A 1 -3.78 6.04 10.10
C MET A 1 -4.61 4.76 10.09
N LEU A 2 -5.17 4.36 8.94
CA LEU A 2 -6.07 3.21 8.87
C LEU A 2 -5.30 1.96 8.42
N GLU A 3 -4.94 1.08 9.36
CA GLU A 3 -4.18 -0.13 9.01
C GLU A 3 -5.03 -1.15 8.25
N THR A 4 -6.30 -1.32 8.60
CA THR A 4 -7.19 -2.31 7.99
C THR A 4 -8.57 -1.76 7.69
N GLN A 5 -9.14 -2.15 6.56
CA GLN A 5 -10.53 -1.86 6.18
C GLN A 5 -11.27 -3.17 5.93
N TRP A 6 -12.48 -3.27 6.47
CA TRP A 6 -13.34 -4.44 6.37
C TRP A 6 -14.67 -4.05 5.73
N ASP A 7 -15.10 -4.81 4.74
CA ASP A 7 -16.48 -4.81 4.26
C ASP A 7 -17.34 -5.66 5.21
N PRO A 8 -18.68 -5.45 5.23
CA PRO A 8 -19.56 -6.16 6.16
C PRO A 8 -19.52 -7.68 6.05
N ARG A 9 -19.30 -8.23 4.84
CA ARG A 9 -19.30 -9.68 4.60
C ARG A 9 -18.03 -10.32 5.15
N LEU A 10 -16.87 -9.73 4.86
CA LEU A 10 -15.58 -10.20 5.38
C LEU A 10 -15.46 -9.97 6.88
N TYR A 11 -16.07 -8.88 7.40
CA TYR A 11 -16.15 -8.67 8.84
C TYR A 11 -16.98 -9.77 9.53
N ALA A 12 -18.15 -10.11 8.99
CA ALA A 12 -18.97 -11.19 9.52
C ALA A 12 -18.22 -12.53 9.44
N LEU A 13 -17.59 -12.84 8.31
CA LEU A 13 -16.82 -14.07 8.11
C LEU A 13 -15.66 -14.20 9.12
N ARG A 14 -15.03 -13.08 9.51
CA ARG A 14 -13.95 -13.06 10.49
C ARG A 14 -14.38 -13.57 11.87
N LEU A 15 -15.65 -13.40 12.24
CA LEU A 15 -16.16 -13.83 13.54
C LEU A 15 -16.09 -15.36 13.68
N ASP A 16 -16.32 -16.09 12.60
CA ASP A 16 -16.27 -17.55 12.56
C ASP A 16 -14.89 -18.07 12.10
N HIS A 17 -14.19 -17.31 11.25
CA HIS A 17 -12.88 -17.65 10.69
C HIS A 17 -11.86 -16.54 11.00
N PRO A 18 -11.13 -16.62 12.13
CA PRO A 18 -10.20 -15.58 12.56
C PRO A 18 -9.05 -15.29 11.58
N GLN A 19 -8.75 -16.22 10.67
CA GLN A 19 -7.74 -16.07 9.62
C GLN A 19 -8.23 -15.29 8.39
N THR A 20 -9.48 -14.85 8.37
CA THR A 20 -10.01 -14.01 7.29
C THR A 20 -9.15 -12.75 7.19
N HIS A 21 -8.83 -12.33 5.98
CA HIS A 21 -8.09 -11.09 5.73
C HIS A 21 -9.05 -9.91 5.49
N PRO A 22 -8.67 -8.68 5.86
CA PRO A 22 -9.43 -7.48 5.54
C PRO A 22 -9.47 -7.25 4.01
N ASN A 23 -10.47 -6.49 3.54
CA ASN A 23 -10.53 -6.03 2.14
C ASN A 23 -9.27 -5.28 1.74
N GLN A 24 -8.78 -4.45 2.65
CA GLN A 24 -7.56 -3.69 2.45
C GLN A 24 -6.73 -3.61 3.71
N ARG A 25 -5.42 -3.81 3.58
CA ARG A 25 -4.43 -3.56 4.62
C ARG A 25 -3.38 -2.57 4.14
N THR A 26 -3.03 -1.58 4.95
CA THR A 26 -1.99 -0.59 4.64
C THR A 26 -0.96 -0.53 5.74
N HIS A 27 0.32 -0.68 5.36
CA HIS A 27 1.46 -0.43 6.24
C HIS A 27 2.00 0.97 5.98
N TYR A 28 2.31 1.68 7.06
CA TYR A 28 2.77 3.06 7.04
C TYR A 28 4.20 3.16 7.59
N SER A 29 4.95 4.18 7.16
CA SER A 29 6.17 4.61 7.83
C SER A 29 5.84 5.19 9.22
N LEU A 30 6.86 5.39 10.04
CA LEU A 30 6.73 6.09 11.32
C LEU A 30 6.19 7.52 11.16
N THR A 31 6.43 8.14 10.00
CA THR A 31 5.92 9.46 9.62
C THR A 31 4.52 9.41 8.98
N GLY A 32 3.91 8.24 8.86
CA GLY A 32 2.55 8.05 8.36
C GLY A 32 2.39 7.97 6.85
N GLN A 33 3.48 7.79 6.11
CA GLN A 33 3.43 7.59 4.67
C GLN A 33 3.11 6.14 4.35
N ALA A 34 2.15 5.88 3.45
CA ALA A 34 1.85 4.51 3.03
C ALA A 34 3.05 3.91 2.27
N LEU A 35 3.49 2.72 2.72
CA LEU A 35 4.60 1.94 2.17
C LEU A 35 4.12 0.70 1.42
N ARG A 36 3.09 0.02 1.93
CA ARG A 36 2.52 -1.18 1.30
C ARG A 36 1.01 -1.19 1.49
N THR A 37 0.29 -1.41 0.39
CA THR A 37 -1.15 -1.65 0.42
C THR A 37 -1.43 -3.03 -0.17
N GLN A 38 -2.26 -3.80 0.49
CA GLN A 38 -2.77 -5.08 0.01
C GLN A 38 -4.28 -4.93 -0.09
N SER A 39 -4.84 -5.21 -1.25
CA SER A 39 -6.29 -5.18 -1.51
C SER A 39 -6.71 -6.50 -2.14
N VAL A 40 -7.88 -7.00 -1.75
CA VAL A 40 -8.48 -8.18 -2.38
C VAL A 40 -8.91 -7.91 -3.83
N ASP A 41 -9.21 -6.66 -4.16
CA ASP A 41 -9.70 -6.25 -5.49
C ASP A 41 -8.58 -5.78 -6.42
N ALA A 42 -7.58 -5.07 -5.87
CA ALA A 42 -6.50 -4.45 -6.65
C ALA A 42 -5.12 -5.14 -6.48
N GLY A 43 -5.05 -6.19 -5.66
CA GLY A 43 -3.81 -6.86 -5.29
C GLY A 43 -2.91 -6.01 -4.39
N ALA A 44 -1.63 -6.38 -4.35
CA ALA A 44 -0.61 -5.67 -3.59
C ALA A 44 0.07 -4.56 -4.39
N ARG A 45 0.42 -3.47 -3.69
CA ARG A 45 1.28 -2.39 -4.17
C ARG A 45 2.30 -2.04 -3.09
N VAL A 46 3.55 -1.85 -3.48
CA VAL A 46 4.61 -1.33 -2.61
C VAL A 46 5.09 0.01 -3.17
N LEU A 47 5.33 0.97 -2.29
CA LEU A 47 5.88 2.29 -2.60
C LEU A 47 7.18 2.49 -1.84
N LEU A 48 8.26 2.74 -2.57
CA LEU A 48 9.48 3.29 -2.00
C LEU A 48 9.42 4.81 -2.11
N ARG A 49 9.64 5.48 -0.98
CA ARG A 49 9.61 6.94 -0.90
C ARG A 49 10.99 7.49 -0.58
N GLY A 50 11.34 8.57 -1.26
CA GLY A 50 12.51 9.37 -0.94
C GLY A 50 12.29 10.20 0.33
N VAL A 51 13.34 10.91 0.74
CA VAL A 51 13.38 11.66 2.00
C VAL A 51 12.33 12.78 2.10
N ALA A 52 11.92 13.35 0.97
CA ALA A 52 10.86 14.37 0.92
C ALA A 52 9.47 13.76 0.68
N GLY A 53 9.33 12.42 0.74
CA GLY A 53 8.07 11.70 0.58
C GLY A 53 7.68 11.39 -0.87
N GLN A 54 8.45 11.85 -1.85
CA GLN A 54 8.25 11.54 -3.27
C GLN A 54 8.40 10.03 -3.52
N VAL A 55 7.55 9.46 -4.37
CA VAL A 55 7.64 8.04 -4.74
C VAL A 55 8.77 7.89 -5.76
N VAL A 56 9.80 7.13 -5.41
CA VAL A 56 10.95 6.85 -6.31
C VAL A 56 10.81 5.50 -7.01
N ALA A 57 10.06 4.57 -6.42
CA ALA A 57 9.74 3.31 -7.06
C ALA A 57 8.40 2.75 -6.57
N ARG A 58 7.76 1.98 -7.44
CA ARG A 58 6.52 1.25 -7.18
C ARG A 58 6.65 -0.17 -7.72
N TRP A 59 6.15 -1.13 -6.94
CA TRP A 59 5.90 -2.49 -7.40
C TRP A 59 4.42 -2.81 -7.32
N ASP A 60 3.90 -3.58 -8.28
CA ASP A 60 2.57 -4.17 -8.21
C ASP A 60 2.63 -5.69 -7.98
N SER A 61 1.45 -6.28 -7.76
CA SER A 61 1.30 -7.71 -7.49
C SER A 61 1.65 -8.64 -8.65
N ARG A 62 1.79 -8.10 -9.88
CA ARG A 62 2.19 -8.86 -11.07
C ARG A 62 3.71 -8.83 -11.26
N GLY A 63 4.45 -8.22 -10.33
CA GLY A 63 5.89 -8.05 -10.42
C GLY A 63 6.32 -6.88 -11.32
N ALA A 64 5.38 -6.04 -11.78
CA ALA A 64 5.75 -4.87 -12.55
C ALA A 64 6.38 -3.81 -11.64
N GLU A 65 7.51 -3.25 -12.09
CA GLU A 65 8.22 -2.17 -11.42
C GLU A 65 8.13 -0.88 -12.24
N GLN A 66 7.87 0.23 -11.56
CA GLN A 66 7.95 1.58 -12.12
C GLN A 66 8.92 2.39 -11.27
N ARG A 67 9.92 3.00 -11.92
CA ARG A 67 10.86 3.93 -11.29
C ARG A 67 10.54 5.35 -11.71
N TYR A 68 10.79 6.27 -10.80
CA TYR A 68 10.58 7.70 -11.02
C TYR A 68 11.85 8.43 -10.62
N ASP A 69 12.43 9.13 -11.58
CA ASP A 69 13.57 9.99 -11.37
C ASP A 69 13.10 11.44 -11.23
N PHE A 70 13.86 12.19 -10.45
CA PHE A 70 13.56 13.58 -10.17
C PHE A 70 14.82 14.41 -10.22
N ASP A 71 14.70 15.66 -10.67
CA ASP A 71 15.76 16.64 -10.55
C ASP A 71 15.91 17.16 -9.10
N ALA A 72 16.88 18.05 -8.89
CA ALA A 72 17.14 18.65 -7.57
C ALA A 72 15.96 19.47 -7.01
N LEU A 73 15.01 19.86 -7.85
CA LEU A 73 13.78 20.58 -7.47
C LEU A 73 12.57 19.63 -7.32
N LEU A 74 12.81 18.31 -7.30
CA LEU A 74 11.80 17.26 -7.20
C LEU A 74 10.77 17.27 -8.33
N ARG A 75 11.17 17.72 -9.53
CA ARG A 75 10.35 17.61 -10.73
C ARG A 75 10.65 16.29 -11.44
N PRO A 76 9.65 15.57 -11.94
CA PRO A 76 9.87 14.34 -12.71
C PRO A 76 10.80 14.58 -13.91
N THR A 77 11.72 13.65 -14.16
CA THR A 77 12.65 13.65 -15.31
C THR A 77 12.49 12.42 -16.19
#